data_AF-A0A2A9EUJ7-F1
#
_entry.id   AF-A0A2A9EUJ7-F1
#
_cell.length_a   1.000
_cell.length_b   1.000
_cell.length_c   1.000
_cell.angle_alpha   90.00
_cell.angle_beta   90.00
_cell.angle_gamma   90.00
#
_symmetry.space_group_name_H-M   'P 1'
#
loop_
_entity.id
_entity.type
_entity.pdbx_description
1 polymer ?
#
loop_
_entity_poly.entity_id
_entity_poly.type
_entity_poly.pdbx_seq_one_letter_code
_entity_poly.pdbx_strand_id
1 'polypeptide(L)'
;MSPDVPGARPPGSLATAVRLAPLFLRRRDTGVGVRLPVAAYGVVTALLALVAGGAQSFFRGDDDLAATYATLAVIALVLLVVPLLTVGASAARLAARRRDDRLSSLRLLGATRGTVTALTVLEAAAGAFVGAVAGLVLYAATAPLLGLLRFRGAPLGGDVWLPWTWLPLVVLVVVVLAAVSAAAGLRAVVVTPLGVRTRQRPATAGWVRAVVAAAVLLAGVGSSQLLGLAGEVGGIVLVVGVLAAAFGGMLLALNLAGPWWVAARARRSLRRADDVPRLLAARRVLDDPRTAWRQVSGLAMTSFVGVFGGVGLALSNATEASNPQERWLMADVSTGLLVTMTVSFVMVACSVAVNQAAATLDRAAVHVAMDRLGVPPSVMAEAARRSVMSTVWSVAGGSALTAAVLVSPLVGFLVFTQPVAIGTFVVVFAAGVGTVRLAASVAARLVPDILAHPSRAL
;
A
#
# COMPACT_ATOMS: atom_id res chain seq x y z
N MET A 1 -12.75 -45.18 35.21
CA MET A 1 -13.69 -45.58 34.14
C MET A 1 -14.59 -44.38 33.88
N SER A 2 -14.19 -43.52 32.95
CA SER A 2 -14.98 -42.37 32.50
C SER A 2 -16.08 -42.86 31.55
N PRO A 3 -17.32 -42.36 31.64
CA PRO A 3 -18.34 -42.75 30.67
C PRO A 3 -18.00 -42.10 29.33
N ASP A 4 -17.59 -42.94 28.37
CA ASP A 4 -17.54 -42.59 26.95
C ASP A 4 -18.97 -42.29 26.48
N VAL A 5 -19.23 -41.02 26.17
CA VAL A 5 -20.46 -40.62 25.47
C VAL A 5 -20.29 -41.02 24.00
N PRO A 6 -21.12 -41.96 23.47
CA PRO A 6 -20.98 -42.43 22.11
C PRO A 6 -21.59 -41.42 21.12
N GLY A 7 -20.84 -41.07 20.07
CA GLY A 7 -21.43 -40.71 18.77
C GLY A 7 -21.38 -39.23 18.33
N ALA A 8 -21.01 -38.27 19.17
CA ALA A 8 -20.82 -36.90 18.69
C ALA A 8 -19.44 -36.74 18.06
N ARG A 9 -19.31 -37.01 16.75
CA ARG A 9 -18.14 -36.49 15.99
C ARG A 9 -18.06 -34.99 16.31
N PRO A 10 -16.95 -34.49 16.88
CA PRO A 10 -16.84 -33.07 17.18
C PRO A 10 -17.14 -32.33 15.87
N PRO A 11 -18.12 -31.39 15.84
CA PRO A 11 -18.45 -30.69 14.62
C PRO A 11 -17.16 -30.12 14.06
N GLY A 12 -16.89 -30.40 12.77
CA GLY A 12 -15.66 -29.97 12.11
C GLY A 12 -15.41 -28.50 12.43
N SER A 13 -14.16 -28.14 12.70
CA SER A 13 -13.78 -26.80 13.16
C SER A 13 -14.40 -25.68 12.32
N LEU A 14 -14.56 -25.91 11.02
CA LEU A 14 -15.29 -25.07 10.07
C LEU A 14 -16.80 -24.96 10.36
N ALA A 15 -17.51 -26.07 10.58
CA ALA A 15 -18.95 -26.05 10.86
C ALA A 15 -19.26 -25.30 12.17
N THR A 16 -18.41 -25.47 13.19
CA THR A 16 -18.51 -24.73 14.45
C THR A 16 -18.25 -23.25 14.23
N ALA A 17 -17.22 -22.90 13.45
CA ALA A 17 -16.90 -21.50 13.14
C ALA A 17 -18.03 -20.81 12.34
N VAL A 18 -18.63 -21.49 11.36
CA VAL A 18 -19.76 -20.96 10.56
C VAL A 18 -20.99 -20.70 11.43
N ARG A 19 -21.30 -21.58 12.38
CA ARG A 19 -22.41 -21.38 13.33
C ARG A 19 -22.18 -20.21 14.28
N LEU A 20 -20.93 -19.99 14.70
CA LEU A 20 -20.58 -18.91 15.61
C LEU A 20 -20.45 -17.56 14.88
N ALA A 21 -19.98 -17.54 13.64
CA ALA A 21 -19.74 -16.33 12.84
C ALA A 21 -20.86 -15.26 12.90
N PRO A 22 -22.16 -15.57 12.73
CA PRO A 22 -23.22 -14.56 12.80
C PRO A 22 -23.37 -13.90 14.17
N LEU A 23 -23.08 -14.62 15.27
CA LEU A 23 -23.07 -14.04 16.63
C LEU A 23 -21.91 -13.06 16.82
N PHE A 24 -20.76 -13.35 16.21
CA PHE A 24 -19.59 -12.46 16.22
C PHE A 24 -19.81 -11.20 15.36
N LEU A 25 -20.48 -11.34 14.22
CA LEU A 25 -20.78 -10.22 13.31
C LEU A 25 -21.84 -9.24 13.85
N ARG A 26 -22.75 -9.70 14.73
CA ARG A 26 -23.87 -8.88 15.24
C ARG A 26 -23.47 -7.82 16.27
N ARG A 27 -22.38 -8.00 17.01
CA ARG A 27 -21.96 -7.04 18.05
C ARG A 27 -21.14 -5.90 17.42
N ARG A 28 -21.84 -4.88 16.91
CA ARG A 28 -21.27 -3.65 16.33
C ARG A 28 -20.48 -2.87 17.36
N ASP A 29 -19.16 -3.07 17.40
CA ASP A 29 -18.27 -1.99 17.82
C ASP A 29 -18.37 -0.88 16.77
N THR A 30 -18.94 0.27 17.12
CA THR A 30 -19.18 1.40 16.20
C THR A 30 -17.96 2.29 16.01
N GLY A 31 -16.84 1.98 16.66
CA GLY A 31 -15.62 2.79 16.63
C GLY A 31 -14.96 2.85 15.25
N VAL A 32 -14.15 3.91 15.06
CA VAL A 32 -13.32 4.18 13.86
C VAL A 32 -12.55 2.94 13.39
N GLY A 33 -12.23 2.08 14.35
CA GLY A 33 -11.51 0.85 14.14
C GLY A 33 -12.12 -0.24 13.28
N VAL A 34 -13.45 -0.37 13.28
CA VAL A 34 -14.15 -1.35 12.43
C VAL A 34 -14.32 -0.79 11.02
N ARG A 35 -14.47 0.53 10.91
CA ARG A 35 -14.64 1.23 9.63
C ARG A 35 -13.36 1.27 8.80
N LEU A 36 -12.19 1.33 9.44
CA LEU A 36 -10.90 1.45 8.75
C LEU A 36 -10.57 0.28 7.81
N PRO A 37 -10.61 -1.01 8.23
CA PRO A 37 -10.38 -2.13 7.31
C PRO A 37 -11.41 -2.20 6.17
N VAL A 38 -12.68 -1.95 6.47
CA VAL A 38 -13.77 -1.96 5.46
C VAL A 38 -13.55 -0.87 4.43
N ALA A 39 -13.25 0.36 4.87
CA ALA A 39 -12.90 1.47 3.97
C ALA A 39 -11.65 1.15 3.15
N ALA A 40 -10.65 0.51 3.74
CA ALA A 40 -9.45 0.09 3.02
C ALA A 40 -9.75 -0.89 1.89
N TYR A 41 -10.53 -1.93 2.16
CA TYR A 41 -10.99 -2.85 1.11
C TYR A 41 -11.86 -2.16 0.06
N GLY A 42 -12.68 -1.19 0.45
CA GLY A 42 -13.47 -0.38 -0.50
C GLY A 42 -12.60 0.44 -1.44
N VAL A 43 -11.57 1.13 -0.92
CA VAL A 43 -10.61 1.88 -1.74
C VAL A 43 -9.83 0.94 -2.67
N VAL A 44 -9.33 -0.19 -2.16
CA VAL A 44 -8.64 -1.21 -2.97
C VAL A 44 -9.52 -1.70 -4.11
N THR A 45 -10.79 -2.01 -3.83
CA THR A 45 -11.74 -2.51 -4.82
C THR A 45 -12.06 -1.45 -5.86
N ALA A 46 -12.29 -0.21 -5.44
CA ALA A 46 -12.56 0.91 -6.34
C ALA A 46 -11.38 1.15 -7.29
N LEU A 47 -10.15 1.22 -6.76
CA LEU A 47 -8.96 1.42 -7.57
C LEU A 47 -8.68 0.25 -8.51
N LEU A 48 -8.90 -0.99 -8.07
CA LEU A 48 -8.75 -2.17 -8.92
C LEU A 48 -9.74 -2.13 -10.09
N ALA A 49 -11.01 -1.80 -9.82
CA ALA A 49 -12.03 -1.68 -10.86
C ALA A 49 -11.77 -0.50 -11.82
N LEU A 50 -11.35 0.67 -11.30
CA LEU A 50 -10.99 1.83 -12.12
C LEU A 50 -9.82 1.53 -13.06
N VAL A 51 -8.75 0.94 -12.52
CA VAL A 51 -7.55 0.65 -13.32
C VAL A 51 -7.82 -0.49 -14.30
N ALA A 52 -8.55 -1.54 -13.91
CA ALA A 52 -8.94 -2.61 -14.84
C ALA A 52 -9.88 -2.09 -15.93
N GLY A 53 -10.84 -1.24 -15.57
CA GLY A 53 -11.79 -0.60 -16.49
C GLY A 53 -11.13 0.37 -17.46
N GLY A 54 -10.11 1.12 -17.03
CA GLY A 54 -9.27 1.91 -17.94
C GLY A 54 -8.35 1.03 -18.79
N ALA A 55 -7.74 0.00 -18.20
CA ALA A 55 -6.76 -0.83 -18.89
C ALA A 55 -7.37 -1.61 -20.07
N GLN A 56 -8.62 -2.07 -19.97
CA GLN A 56 -9.30 -2.81 -21.04
C GLN A 56 -9.42 -2.00 -22.34
N SER A 57 -9.50 -0.66 -22.30
CA SER A 57 -9.66 0.15 -23.51
C SER A 57 -8.41 0.06 -24.39
N PHE A 58 -7.23 -0.08 -23.79
CA PHE A 58 -5.95 -0.23 -24.49
C PHE A 58 -5.78 -1.57 -25.18
N PHE A 59 -6.61 -2.58 -24.88
CA PHE A 59 -6.59 -3.89 -25.55
C PHE A 59 -7.57 -4.00 -26.73
N ARG A 60 -8.43 -3.00 -26.94
CA ARG A 60 -9.43 -2.98 -28.02
C ARG A 60 -9.04 -2.13 -29.22
N GLY A 61 -7.86 -1.52 -29.21
CA GLY A 61 -7.37 -0.69 -30.31
C GLY A 61 -6.82 -1.53 -31.47
N ASP A 62 -7.10 -1.10 -32.70
CA ASP A 62 -6.62 -1.74 -33.94
C ASP A 62 -5.59 -0.88 -34.70
N ASP A 63 -4.97 0.09 -34.02
CA ASP A 63 -3.97 1.01 -34.57
C ASP A 63 -2.52 0.50 -34.42
N ASP A 64 -1.57 1.07 -35.17
CA ASP A 64 -0.14 0.69 -35.12
C ASP A 64 0.49 0.80 -33.72
N LEU A 65 -0.11 1.62 -32.85
CA LEU A 65 0.32 1.80 -31.46
C LEU A 65 -0.41 0.88 -30.46
N ALA A 66 -1.40 0.08 -30.89
CA ALA A 66 -2.18 -0.81 -30.02
C ALA A 66 -1.29 -1.69 -29.14
N ALA A 67 -0.28 -2.32 -29.71
CA ALA A 67 0.67 -3.16 -28.97
C ALA A 67 1.43 -2.36 -27.89
N THR A 68 1.82 -1.12 -28.18
CA THR A 68 2.50 -0.24 -27.23
C THR A 68 1.59 0.15 -26.08
N TYR A 69 0.36 0.59 -26.37
CA TYR A 69 -0.62 0.93 -25.33
C TYR A 69 -1.00 -0.27 -24.47
N ALA A 70 -1.22 -1.45 -25.07
CA ALA A 70 -1.48 -2.69 -24.34
C ALA A 70 -0.30 -3.05 -23.42
N THR A 71 0.94 -2.91 -23.90
CA THR A 71 2.14 -3.16 -23.09
C THR A 71 2.21 -2.20 -21.90
N LEU A 72 1.98 -0.90 -22.11
CA LEU A 72 1.94 0.10 -21.04
C LEU A 72 0.82 -0.19 -20.02
N ALA A 73 -0.35 -0.63 -20.49
CA ALA A 73 -1.47 -1.00 -19.64
C ALA A 73 -1.14 -2.23 -18.76
N VAL A 74 -0.51 -3.26 -19.34
CA VAL A 74 -0.01 -4.42 -18.58
C VAL A 74 0.99 -3.99 -17.52
N ILE A 75 1.94 -3.11 -17.87
CA ILE A 75 2.92 -2.57 -16.92
C ILE A 75 2.22 -1.87 -15.76
N ALA A 76 1.27 -0.97 -16.05
CA ALA A 76 0.51 -0.27 -15.02
C ALA A 76 -0.26 -1.23 -14.09
N LEU A 77 -0.90 -2.26 -14.65
CA LEU A 77 -1.59 -3.30 -13.88
C LEU A 77 -0.64 -4.10 -12.98
N VAL A 78 0.52 -4.52 -13.49
CA VAL A 78 1.53 -5.25 -12.72
C VAL A 78 2.08 -4.39 -11.57
N LEU A 79 2.33 -3.11 -11.81
CA LEU A 79 2.78 -2.15 -10.79
C LEU A 79 1.75 -1.99 -9.66
N LEU A 80 0.46 -2.13 -9.97
CA LEU A 80 -0.63 -2.00 -9.00
C LEU A 80 -0.73 -3.18 -8.02
N VAL A 81 -0.28 -4.37 -8.42
CA VAL A 81 -0.42 -5.61 -7.63
C VAL A 81 0.24 -5.46 -6.26
N VAL A 82 1.48 -4.97 -6.19
CA VAL A 82 2.25 -4.92 -4.93
C VAL A 82 1.58 -4.00 -3.87
N PRO A 83 1.19 -2.77 -4.20
CA PRO A 83 0.41 -1.92 -3.29
C PRO A 83 -0.92 -2.54 -2.84
N LEU A 84 -1.68 -3.18 -3.75
CA LEU A 84 -2.95 -3.85 -3.43
C LEU A 84 -2.75 -4.97 -2.40
N LEU A 85 -1.76 -5.85 -2.62
CA LEU A 85 -1.41 -6.92 -1.69
C LEU A 85 -1.00 -6.36 -0.32
N THR A 86 -0.26 -5.24 -0.32
CA THR A 86 0.24 -4.61 0.91
C THR A 86 -0.90 -4.04 1.76
N VAL A 87 -1.86 -3.35 1.14
CA VAL A 87 -3.06 -2.81 1.81
C VAL A 87 -3.97 -3.94 2.30
N GLY A 88 -4.21 -4.96 1.46
CA GLY A 88 -5.04 -6.10 1.85
C GLY A 88 -4.45 -6.86 3.06
N ALA A 89 -3.14 -7.06 3.07
CA ALA A 89 -2.45 -7.72 4.17
C ALA A 89 -2.42 -6.86 5.46
N SER A 90 -2.27 -5.55 5.35
CA SER A 90 -2.32 -4.67 6.53
C SER A 90 -3.73 -4.60 7.13
N ALA A 91 -4.77 -4.55 6.28
CA ALA A 91 -6.16 -4.53 6.72
C ALA A 91 -6.55 -5.82 7.45
N ALA A 92 -6.14 -6.98 6.92
CA ALA A 92 -6.36 -8.27 7.55
C ALA A 92 -5.67 -8.37 8.93
N ARG A 93 -4.41 -7.91 9.04
CA ARG A 93 -3.68 -7.87 10.32
C ARG A 93 -4.36 -6.98 11.34
N LEU A 94 -4.85 -5.80 10.94
CA LEU A 94 -5.58 -4.89 11.83
C LEU A 94 -6.90 -5.52 12.32
N ALA A 95 -7.63 -6.21 11.44
CA ALA A 95 -8.86 -6.90 11.79
C ALA A 95 -8.62 -8.02 12.82
N ALA A 96 -7.52 -8.79 12.66
CA ALA A 96 -7.13 -9.82 13.61
C ALA A 96 -6.78 -9.22 14.99
N ARG A 97 -5.92 -8.18 15.03
CA ARG A 97 -5.47 -7.54 16.28
C ARG A 97 -6.60 -7.01 17.16
N ARG A 98 -7.63 -6.43 16.56
CA ARG A 98 -8.79 -5.91 17.33
C ARG A 98 -9.60 -7.00 18.04
N ARG A 99 -9.38 -8.26 17.67
CA ARG A 99 -10.20 -9.39 18.10
C ARG A 99 -9.42 -10.42 18.90
N ASP A 100 -8.12 -10.19 19.11
CA ASP A 100 -7.22 -11.07 19.86
C ASP A 100 -7.79 -11.40 21.27
N ASP A 101 -8.43 -10.45 21.97
CA ASP A 101 -9.04 -10.67 23.31
C ASP A 101 -10.24 -11.63 23.29
N ARG A 102 -11.05 -11.57 22.22
CA ARG A 102 -12.18 -12.49 22.04
C ARG A 102 -11.70 -13.88 21.64
N LEU A 103 -10.60 -13.95 20.89
CA LEU A 103 -10.00 -15.22 20.47
C LEU A 103 -9.21 -15.87 21.61
N SER A 104 -8.59 -15.08 22.50
CA SER A 104 -7.90 -15.59 23.68
C SER A 104 -8.89 -16.21 24.67
N SER A 105 -10.02 -15.54 24.95
CA SER A 105 -11.10 -16.09 25.78
C SER A 105 -11.69 -17.37 25.17
N LEU A 106 -11.96 -17.41 23.86
CA LEU A 106 -12.39 -18.66 23.19
C LEU A 106 -11.37 -19.80 23.31
N ARG A 107 -10.07 -19.49 23.20
CA ARG A 107 -9.00 -20.48 23.40
C ARG A 107 -8.94 -20.97 24.85
N LEU A 108 -9.18 -20.10 25.83
CA LEU A 108 -9.32 -20.47 27.24
C LEU A 108 -10.55 -21.36 27.47
N LEU A 109 -11.61 -21.17 26.68
CA LEU A 109 -12.81 -22.03 26.66
C LEU A 109 -12.63 -23.33 25.83
N GLY A 110 -11.41 -23.62 25.35
CA GLY A 110 -11.10 -24.87 24.65
C GLY A 110 -11.30 -24.86 23.13
N ALA A 111 -11.53 -23.70 22.51
CA ALA A 111 -11.65 -23.62 21.05
C ALA A 111 -10.38 -24.08 20.33
N THR A 112 -10.54 -24.97 19.34
CA THR A 112 -9.40 -25.48 18.57
C THR A 112 -8.76 -24.38 17.72
N ARG A 113 -7.46 -24.54 17.38
CA ARG A 113 -6.74 -23.61 16.48
C ARG A 113 -7.45 -23.46 15.14
N GLY A 114 -7.97 -24.55 14.59
CA GLY A 114 -8.72 -24.53 13.32
C GLY A 114 -10.00 -23.69 13.41
N THR A 115 -10.73 -23.75 14.53
CA THR A 115 -11.94 -22.95 14.74
C THR A 115 -11.60 -21.46 14.81
N VAL A 116 -10.53 -21.10 15.54
CA VAL A 116 -10.04 -19.72 15.63
C VAL A 116 -9.61 -19.19 14.26
N THR A 117 -8.83 -19.96 13.50
CA THR A 117 -8.42 -19.58 12.15
C THR A 117 -9.62 -19.46 11.21
N ALA A 118 -10.56 -20.40 11.22
CA ALA A 118 -11.75 -20.32 10.37
C ALA A 118 -12.62 -19.09 10.71
N LEU A 119 -12.82 -18.81 12.00
CA LEU A 119 -13.60 -17.65 12.45
C LEU A 119 -12.98 -16.34 11.97
N THR A 120 -11.66 -16.17 12.15
CA THR A 120 -10.95 -14.97 11.69
C THR A 120 -10.96 -14.78 10.17
N VAL A 121 -10.81 -15.88 9.40
CA VAL A 121 -10.86 -15.84 7.94
C VAL A 121 -12.25 -15.45 7.45
N LEU A 122 -13.30 -16.04 8.01
CA LEU A 122 -14.70 -15.70 7.69
C LEU A 122 -14.99 -14.23 8.00
N GLU A 123 -14.49 -13.73 9.13
CA GLU A 123 -14.75 -12.37 9.55
C GLU A 123 -13.97 -11.34 8.72
N ALA A 124 -12.74 -11.67 8.31
CA ALA A 124 -11.96 -10.87 7.37
C ALA A 124 -12.63 -10.87 5.98
N ALA A 125 -13.09 -12.03 5.50
CA ALA A 125 -13.81 -12.17 4.24
C ALA A 125 -15.12 -11.37 4.24
N ALA A 126 -15.90 -11.42 5.33
CA ALA A 126 -17.12 -10.63 5.47
C ALA A 126 -16.84 -9.12 5.46
N GLY A 127 -15.81 -8.67 6.20
CA GLY A 127 -15.39 -7.27 6.19
C GLY A 127 -14.90 -6.80 4.81
N ALA A 128 -14.16 -7.67 4.11
CA ALA A 128 -13.69 -7.41 2.75
C ALA A 128 -14.84 -7.41 1.74
N PHE A 129 -15.85 -8.26 1.89
CA PHE A 129 -17.04 -8.27 1.04
C PHE A 129 -17.82 -6.97 1.17
N VAL A 130 -18.12 -6.54 2.40
CA VAL A 130 -18.80 -5.26 2.67
C VAL A 130 -17.98 -4.10 2.12
N GLY A 131 -16.66 -4.12 2.34
CA GLY A 131 -15.75 -3.13 1.80
C GLY A 131 -15.78 -3.11 0.28
N ALA A 132 -15.71 -4.27 -0.37
CA ALA A 132 -15.70 -4.40 -1.82
C ALA A 132 -17.01 -3.90 -2.46
N VAL A 133 -18.17 -4.23 -1.88
CA VAL A 133 -19.46 -3.70 -2.35
C VAL A 133 -19.49 -2.17 -2.22
N ALA A 134 -19.05 -1.60 -1.09
CA ALA A 134 -18.91 -0.16 -0.95
C ALA A 134 -17.89 0.44 -1.95
N GLY A 135 -16.84 -0.32 -2.27
CA GLY A 135 -15.85 0.03 -3.29
C GLY A 135 -16.41 0.05 -4.70
N LEU A 136 -17.36 -0.81 -5.05
CA LEU A 136 -18.07 -0.75 -6.33
C LEU A 136 -18.92 0.52 -6.44
N VAL A 137 -19.53 0.96 -5.34
CA VAL A 137 -20.24 2.26 -5.30
C VAL A 137 -19.26 3.42 -5.50
N LEU A 138 -18.10 3.38 -4.83
CA LEU A 138 -17.06 4.39 -5.00
C LEU A 138 -16.49 4.39 -6.42
N TYR A 139 -16.30 3.21 -7.02
CA TYR A 139 -15.94 3.04 -8.42
C TYR A 139 -16.96 3.72 -9.33
N ALA A 140 -18.25 3.41 -9.19
CA ALA A 140 -19.30 4.01 -10.01
C ALA A 140 -19.36 5.54 -9.86
N ALA A 141 -19.10 6.07 -8.65
CA ALA A 141 -19.07 7.50 -8.41
C ALA A 141 -17.83 8.21 -9.00
N THR A 142 -16.72 7.50 -9.16
CA THR A 142 -15.43 8.09 -9.60
C THR A 142 -15.06 7.75 -11.04
N ALA A 143 -15.63 6.69 -11.63
CA ALA A 143 -15.40 6.29 -13.02
C ALA A 143 -15.70 7.42 -14.04
N PRO A 144 -16.77 8.23 -13.89
CA PRO A 144 -17.01 9.36 -14.80
C PRO A 144 -15.86 10.36 -14.86
N LEU A 145 -15.15 10.59 -13.74
CA LEU A 145 -14.00 11.50 -13.70
C LEU A 145 -12.82 10.95 -14.52
N LEU A 146 -12.62 9.63 -14.53
CA LEU A 146 -11.62 8.99 -15.40
C LEU A 146 -12.06 8.95 -16.86
N GLY A 147 -13.37 8.89 -17.13
CA GLY A 147 -13.92 9.01 -18.49
C GLY A 147 -13.63 10.36 -19.15
N LEU A 148 -13.33 11.41 -18.37
CA LEU A 148 -12.92 12.73 -18.88
C LEU A 148 -11.47 12.77 -19.36
N LEU A 149 -10.64 11.79 -18.97
CA LEU A 149 -9.25 11.72 -19.42
C LEU A 149 -9.23 11.42 -20.91
N ARG A 150 -8.37 12.15 -21.63
CA ARG A 150 -8.18 11.97 -23.06
C ARG A 150 -7.00 11.04 -23.30
N PHE A 151 -7.26 9.99 -24.07
CA PHE A 151 -6.25 9.09 -24.60
C PHE A 151 -6.46 9.01 -26.11
N ARG A 152 -5.38 9.02 -26.89
CA ARG A 152 -5.41 8.96 -28.37
C ARG A 152 -6.27 10.08 -28.98
N GLY A 153 -6.21 11.27 -28.37
CA GLY A 153 -6.97 12.44 -28.81
C GLY A 153 -8.47 12.44 -28.48
N ALA A 154 -9.03 11.34 -27.97
CA ALA A 154 -10.43 11.21 -27.61
C ALA A 154 -10.63 10.96 -26.10
N PRO A 155 -11.75 11.39 -25.48
CA PRO A 155 -12.05 11.01 -24.11
C PRO A 155 -12.29 9.50 -23.97
N LEU A 156 -11.83 8.90 -22.87
CA LEU A 156 -12.13 7.50 -22.52
C LEU A 156 -13.64 7.22 -22.48
N GLY A 157 -14.44 8.21 -22.07
CA GLY A 157 -15.89 8.14 -22.11
C GLY A 157 -16.45 6.91 -21.40
N GLY A 158 -17.20 6.08 -22.15
CA GLY A 158 -17.82 4.86 -21.66
C GLY A 158 -16.86 3.68 -21.47
N ASP A 159 -15.66 3.73 -22.04
CA ASP A 159 -14.74 2.57 -22.04
C ASP A 159 -14.11 2.31 -20.67
N VAL A 160 -14.20 3.28 -19.75
CA VAL A 160 -13.80 3.12 -18.35
C VAL A 160 -14.68 2.14 -17.57
N TRP A 161 -15.89 1.86 -18.08
CA TRP A 161 -16.84 0.98 -17.41
C TRP A 161 -16.45 -0.48 -17.63
N LEU A 162 -16.11 -1.17 -16.54
CA LEU A 162 -15.84 -2.59 -16.56
C LEU A 162 -17.17 -3.31 -16.85
N PRO A 163 -17.20 -4.30 -17.75
CA PRO A 163 -18.45 -5.00 -18.04
C PRO A 163 -18.99 -5.60 -16.75
N TRP A 164 -20.31 -5.50 -16.55
CA TRP A 164 -20.97 -5.89 -15.30
C TRP A 164 -20.66 -7.34 -14.89
N THR A 165 -20.36 -8.21 -15.87
CA THR A 165 -19.94 -9.61 -15.68
C THR A 165 -18.62 -9.77 -14.93
N TRP A 166 -17.71 -8.79 -14.98
CA TRP A 166 -16.42 -8.82 -14.31
C TRP A 166 -16.45 -8.23 -12.89
N LEU A 167 -17.47 -7.46 -12.53
CA LEU A 167 -17.60 -6.88 -11.18
C LEU A 167 -17.66 -7.94 -10.06
N PRO A 168 -18.38 -9.06 -10.21
CA PRO A 168 -18.34 -10.14 -9.23
C PRO A 168 -16.94 -10.74 -9.06
N LEU A 169 -16.15 -10.83 -10.14
CA LEU A 169 -14.78 -11.34 -10.08
C LEU A 169 -13.88 -10.39 -9.28
N VAL A 170 -14.02 -9.09 -9.46
CA VAL A 170 -13.28 -8.07 -8.68
C VAL A 170 -13.56 -8.23 -7.18
N VAL A 171 -14.83 -8.36 -6.81
CA VAL A 171 -15.23 -8.61 -5.40
C VAL A 171 -14.63 -9.93 -4.90
N LEU A 172 -14.72 -11.00 -5.68
CA LEU A 172 -14.19 -12.31 -5.33
C LEU A 172 -12.68 -12.25 -5.08
N VAL A 173 -11.91 -11.59 -5.96
CA VAL A 173 -10.46 -11.43 -5.82
C VAL A 173 -10.11 -10.72 -4.51
N VAL A 174 -10.81 -9.64 -4.18
CA VAL A 174 -10.54 -8.88 -2.93
C VAL A 174 -10.89 -9.70 -1.69
N VAL A 175 -12.01 -10.43 -1.70
CA VAL A 175 -12.43 -11.30 -0.60
C VAL A 175 -11.45 -12.47 -0.40
N VAL A 176 -11.04 -13.13 -1.49
CA VAL A 176 -10.04 -14.20 -1.45
C VAL A 176 -8.71 -13.67 -0.93
N LEU A 177 -8.27 -12.50 -1.40
CA LEU A 177 -7.04 -11.87 -0.93
C LEU A 177 -7.08 -11.56 0.57
N ALA A 178 -8.22 -11.07 1.08
CA ALA A 178 -8.42 -10.83 2.51
C ALA A 178 -8.39 -12.14 3.33
N ALA A 179 -9.06 -13.18 2.84
CA ALA A 179 -9.08 -14.50 3.47
C ALA A 179 -7.68 -15.12 3.55
N VAL A 180 -6.93 -15.11 2.44
CA VAL A 180 -5.54 -15.59 2.37
C VAL A 180 -4.64 -14.77 3.30
N SER A 181 -4.79 -13.45 3.30
CA SER A 181 -4.03 -12.56 4.17
C SER A 181 -4.29 -12.81 5.66
N ALA A 182 -5.54 -13.06 6.04
CA ALA A 182 -5.92 -13.39 7.41
C ALA A 182 -5.34 -14.75 7.84
N ALA A 183 -5.46 -15.77 6.98
CA ALA A 183 -4.91 -17.09 7.22
C ALA A 183 -3.37 -17.05 7.37
N ALA A 184 -2.68 -16.34 6.49
CA ALA A 184 -1.23 -16.16 6.55
C ALA A 184 -0.79 -15.38 7.80
N GLY A 185 -1.55 -14.35 8.18
CA GLY A 185 -1.30 -13.55 9.38
C GLY A 185 -1.30 -14.38 10.66
N LEU A 186 -2.23 -15.34 10.78
CA LEU A 186 -2.30 -16.23 11.93
C LEU A 186 -1.22 -17.31 11.93
N ARG A 187 -0.85 -17.86 10.77
CA ARG A 187 0.25 -18.83 10.67
C ARG A 187 1.57 -18.24 11.20
N ALA A 188 1.86 -16.99 10.90
CA ALA A 188 3.08 -16.32 11.38
C ALA A 188 3.15 -16.16 12.91
N VAL A 189 2.01 -16.06 13.59
CA VAL A 189 1.92 -15.90 15.07
C VAL A 189 2.02 -17.25 15.79
N VAL A 190 1.54 -18.33 15.17
CA VAL A 190 1.54 -19.68 15.79
C VAL A 190 2.93 -20.33 15.75
N VAL A 191 3.79 -19.95 14.80
CA VAL A 191 5.10 -20.61 14.61
C VAL A 191 6.19 -20.09 15.57
N THR A 192 5.99 -19.00 16.30
CA THR A 192 6.99 -18.49 17.26
C THR A 192 6.45 -18.30 18.68
N PRO A 193 6.12 -19.40 19.39
CA PRO A 193 5.65 -19.34 20.78
C PRO A 193 6.69 -18.80 21.78
N LEU A 194 7.97 -18.65 21.36
CA LEU A 194 9.08 -18.11 22.17
C LEU A 194 9.48 -16.66 21.82
N GLY A 195 8.78 -16.00 20.89
CA GLY A 195 9.12 -14.67 20.36
C GLY A 195 9.06 -13.51 21.36
N VAL A 196 8.62 -13.77 22.60
CA VAL A 196 8.58 -12.79 23.69
C VAL A 196 9.96 -12.58 24.32
N ARG A 197 10.82 -13.62 24.32
CA ARG A 197 12.17 -13.54 24.91
C ARG A 197 13.24 -13.01 23.95
N THR A 198 12.97 -13.01 22.64
CA THR A 198 13.94 -12.61 21.59
C THR A 198 13.70 -11.23 20.98
N ARG A 199 12.71 -10.45 21.46
CA ARG A 199 12.49 -9.04 21.06
C ARG A 199 13.61 -8.07 21.51
N GLN A 200 14.76 -8.55 21.98
CA GLN A 200 15.85 -7.71 22.45
C GLN A 200 16.78 -7.16 21.35
N ARG A 201 16.65 -7.60 20.08
CA ARG A 201 17.48 -7.06 19.00
C ARG A 201 16.63 -6.37 17.93
N PRO A 202 16.67 -5.03 17.83
CA PRO A 202 16.10 -4.34 16.68
C PRO A 202 16.78 -4.89 15.42
N ALA A 203 15.99 -5.24 14.41
CA ALA A 203 16.50 -5.77 13.15
C ALA A 203 17.31 -4.67 12.45
N THR A 204 18.62 -4.63 12.69
CA THR A 204 19.52 -3.67 12.05
C THR A 204 19.70 -4.10 10.60
N ALA A 205 19.11 -3.35 9.68
CA ALA A 205 19.46 -3.48 8.28
C ALA A 205 20.91 -2.99 8.12
N GLY A 206 21.83 -3.92 7.89
CA GLY A 206 23.24 -3.61 7.66
C GLY A 206 23.43 -2.85 6.34
N TRP A 207 24.39 -1.93 6.31
CA TRP A 207 24.80 -1.15 5.13
C TRP A 207 25.14 -2.05 3.92
N VAL A 208 25.59 -3.28 4.17
CA VAL A 208 25.85 -4.33 3.16
C VAL A 208 24.62 -4.57 2.26
N ARG A 209 23.40 -4.53 2.80
CA ARG A 209 22.17 -4.66 2.01
C ARG A 209 21.96 -3.50 1.05
N ALA A 210 22.41 -2.31 1.40
CA ALA A 210 22.36 -1.15 0.52
C ALA A 210 23.41 -1.23 -0.60
N VAL A 211 24.57 -1.83 -0.33
CA VAL A 211 25.60 -2.10 -1.36
C VAL A 211 25.11 -3.15 -2.36
N VAL A 212 24.49 -4.24 -1.89
CA VAL A 212 23.87 -5.25 -2.77
C VAL A 212 22.75 -4.64 -3.61
N ALA A 213 21.94 -3.76 -3.02
CA ALA A 213 20.91 -3.02 -3.75
C ALA A 213 21.51 -2.12 -4.85
N ALA A 214 22.60 -1.41 -4.54
CA ALA A 214 23.31 -0.58 -5.52
C ALA A 214 23.90 -1.40 -6.67
N ALA A 215 24.43 -2.60 -6.39
CA ALA A 215 24.93 -3.50 -7.42
C ALA A 215 23.81 -4.01 -8.35
N VAL A 216 22.64 -4.38 -7.81
CA VAL A 216 21.47 -4.79 -8.61
C VAL A 216 20.94 -3.64 -9.46
N LEU A 217 20.95 -2.42 -8.92
CA LEU A 217 20.60 -1.21 -9.64
C LEU A 217 21.52 -0.93 -10.83
N LEU A 218 22.83 -1.01 -10.62
CA LEU A 218 23.83 -0.82 -11.68
C LEU A 218 23.73 -1.92 -12.76
N ALA A 219 23.47 -3.16 -12.36
CA ALA A 219 23.21 -4.26 -13.30
C ALA A 219 21.92 -4.02 -14.12
N GLY A 220 20.89 -3.42 -13.51
CA GLY A 220 19.65 -3.05 -14.20
C GLY A 220 19.83 -1.91 -15.22
N VAL A 221 20.68 -0.91 -14.93
CA VAL A 221 20.99 0.18 -15.88
C VAL A 221 21.73 -0.35 -17.11
N GLY A 222 22.52 -1.42 -16.98
CA GLY A 222 23.16 -2.11 -18.12
C GLY A 222 22.22 -2.95 -19.00
N SER A 223 20.93 -3.07 -18.64
CA SER A 223 19.97 -3.96 -19.34
C SER A 223 19.27 -3.35 -20.56
N SER A 224 19.59 -2.12 -20.96
CA SER A 224 19.03 -1.50 -22.17
C SER A 224 19.32 -2.34 -23.43
N GLN A 225 20.46 -3.03 -23.48
CA GLN A 225 20.81 -3.94 -24.57
C GLN A 225 19.96 -5.24 -24.54
N LEU A 226 19.50 -5.68 -23.37
CA LEU A 226 18.67 -6.89 -23.23
C LEU A 226 17.22 -6.65 -23.67
N LEU A 227 16.70 -5.43 -23.54
CA LEU A 227 15.35 -5.07 -24.00
C LEU A 227 15.24 -5.07 -25.53
N GLY A 228 16.27 -4.59 -26.24
CA GLY A 228 16.32 -4.65 -27.71
C GLY A 228 16.33 -6.09 -28.23
N LEU A 229 17.20 -6.94 -27.67
CA LEU A 229 17.28 -8.35 -28.01
C LEU A 229 16.01 -9.13 -27.64
N ALA A 230 15.35 -8.78 -26.53
CA ALA A 230 14.12 -9.44 -26.11
C ALA A 230 12.93 -9.12 -27.04
N GLY A 231 12.86 -7.88 -27.54
CA GLY A 231 11.84 -7.46 -28.50
C GLY A 231 11.96 -8.18 -29.84
N GLU A 232 13.18 -8.42 -30.32
CA GLU A 232 13.45 -9.11 -31.59
C GLU A 232 13.20 -10.63 -31.53
N VAL A 233 13.47 -11.27 -30.39
CA VAL A 233 13.51 -12.75 -30.29
C VAL A 233 12.26 -13.36 -29.63
N GLY A 234 11.59 -12.66 -28.70
CA GLY A 234 10.57 -13.28 -27.82
C GLY A 234 9.21 -12.58 -27.76
N GLY A 235 9.00 -11.52 -28.55
CA GLY A 235 7.74 -10.76 -28.58
C GLY A 235 7.33 -10.17 -27.23
N ILE A 236 6.05 -9.81 -27.10
CA ILE A 236 5.49 -9.09 -25.93
C ILE A 236 5.71 -9.86 -24.63
N VAL A 237 5.61 -11.20 -24.64
CA VAL A 237 5.73 -12.04 -23.43
C VAL A 237 7.13 -11.94 -22.83
N LEU A 238 8.18 -12.00 -23.65
CA LEU A 238 9.56 -11.93 -23.18
C LEU A 238 9.91 -10.51 -22.70
N VAL A 239 9.45 -9.48 -23.41
CA VAL A 239 9.60 -8.08 -22.99
C VAL A 239 8.95 -7.85 -21.62
N VAL A 240 7.72 -8.33 -21.42
CA VAL A 240 7.03 -8.26 -20.12
C VAL A 240 7.80 -9.02 -19.04
N GLY A 241 8.34 -10.20 -19.35
CA GLY A 241 9.14 -10.99 -18.41
C GLY A 241 10.42 -10.28 -17.97
N VAL A 242 11.18 -9.70 -18.91
CA VAL A 242 12.39 -8.93 -18.63
C VAL A 242 12.07 -7.68 -17.80
N LEU A 243 11.01 -6.96 -18.14
CA LEU A 243 10.61 -5.76 -17.42
C LEU A 243 10.12 -6.10 -16.00
N ALA A 244 9.37 -7.18 -15.83
CA ALA A 244 8.93 -7.69 -14.53
C ALA A 244 10.13 -8.12 -13.67
N ALA A 245 11.15 -8.76 -14.27
CA ALA A 245 12.38 -9.13 -13.58
C ALA A 245 13.20 -7.89 -13.17
N ALA A 246 13.35 -6.90 -14.05
CA ALA A 246 14.04 -5.65 -13.75
C ALA A 246 13.31 -4.86 -12.64
N PHE A 247 11.98 -4.75 -12.73
CA PHE A 247 11.16 -4.11 -11.71
C PHE A 247 11.22 -4.87 -10.38
N GLY A 248 11.11 -6.20 -10.40
CA GLY A 248 11.25 -7.06 -9.23
C GLY A 248 12.63 -6.94 -8.57
N GLY A 249 13.70 -6.90 -9.37
CA GLY A 249 15.07 -6.67 -8.92
C GLY A 249 15.25 -5.29 -8.27
N MET A 250 14.70 -4.23 -8.88
CA MET A 250 14.71 -2.88 -8.33
C MET A 250 13.91 -2.78 -7.02
N LEU A 251 12.72 -3.39 -6.96
CA LEU A 251 11.95 -3.49 -5.72
C LEU A 251 12.71 -4.24 -4.63
N LEU A 252 13.39 -5.34 -4.97
CA LEU A 252 14.19 -6.10 -4.03
C LEU A 252 15.35 -5.27 -3.48
N ALA A 253 16.08 -4.57 -4.36
CA ALA A 253 17.14 -3.63 -4.01
C ALA A 253 16.63 -2.54 -3.05
N LEU A 254 15.53 -1.87 -3.40
CA LEU A 254 14.89 -0.87 -2.56
C LEU A 254 14.47 -1.44 -1.19
N ASN A 255 13.92 -2.66 -1.15
CA ASN A 255 13.52 -3.30 0.11
C ASN A 255 14.71 -3.74 0.98
N LEU A 256 15.87 -3.99 0.38
CA LEU A 256 17.11 -4.28 1.08
C LEU A 256 17.74 -3.01 1.67
N ALA A 257 17.79 -1.92 0.90
CA ALA A 257 18.40 -0.65 1.31
C ALA A 257 17.48 0.20 2.21
N GLY A 258 16.18 0.17 1.95
CA GLY A 258 15.20 1.09 2.53
C GLY A 258 15.15 1.12 4.06
N PRO A 259 15.08 -0.03 4.76
CA PRO A 259 15.10 -0.04 6.23
C PRO A 259 16.38 0.55 6.83
N TRP A 260 17.54 0.39 6.17
CA TRP A 260 18.79 1.00 6.61
C TRP A 260 18.75 2.52 6.44
N TRP A 261 18.26 3.01 5.29
CA TRP A 261 18.11 4.44 5.03
C TRP A 261 17.18 5.11 6.06
N VAL A 262 16.02 4.51 6.30
CA VAL A 262 15.05 4.98 7.31
C VAL A 262 15.69 4.98 8.70
N ALA A 263 16.42 3.93 9.09
CA ALA A 263 17.11 3.88 10.37
C ALA A 263 18.24 4.93 10.49
N ALA A 264 19.01 5.16 9.43
CA ALA A 264 20.07 6.17 9.42
C ALA A 264 19.48 7.58 9.59
N ARG A 265 18.39 7.87 8.87
CA ARG A 265 17.71 9.17 8.94
C ARG A 265 16.99 9.38 10.27
N ALA A 266 16.41 8.32 10.85
CA ALA A 266 15.83 8.35 12.19
C ALA A 266 16.90 8.55 13.26
N ARG A 267 18.07 7.92 13.17
CA ARG A 267 19.23 8.18 14.06
C ARG A 267 19.68 9.63 13.98
N ARG A 268 19.79 10.19 12.78
CA ARG A 268 20.11 11.62 12.60
C ARG A 268 19.04 12.54 13.18
N SER A 269 17.77 12.17 13.04
CA SER A 269 16.66 12.92 13.65
C SER A 269 16.68 12.84 15.17
N LEU A 270 17.02 11.69 15.75
CA LEU A 270 17.13 11.48 17.20
C LEU A 270 18.24 12.34 17.81
N ARG A 271 19.40 12.45 17.13
CA ARG A 271 20.53 13.29 17.57
C ARG A 271 20.24 14.79 17.52
N ARG A 272 19.23 15.22 16.75
CA ARG A 272 18.83 16.62 16.55
C ARG A 272 17.41 16.87 17.07
N ALA A 273 16.95 16.07 18.02
CA ALA A 273 15.60 16.17 18.55
C ALA A 273 15.57 17.20 19.67
N ASP A 274 15.01 18.37 19.37
CA ASP A 274 14.93 19.50 20.31
C ASP A 274 13.58 19.55 21.05
N ASP A 275 12.64 18.67 20.68
CA ASP A 275 11.32 18.57 21.26
C ASP A 275 10.82 17.12 21.44
N VAL A 276 9.96 16.93 22.45
CA VAL A 276 9.46 15.60 22.87
C VAL A 276 8.80 14.81 21.72
N PRO A 277 7.91 15.39 20.88
CA PRO A 277 7.27 14.59 19.85
C PRO A 277 8.25 14.12 18.77
N ARG A 278 9.34 14.87 18.49
CA ARG A 278 10.39 14.45 17.55
C ARG A 278 11.28 13.35 18.12
N LEU A 279 11.60 13.42 19.41
CA LEU A 279 12.32 12.37 20.12
C LEU A 279 11.52 11.06 20.12
N LEU A 280 10.24 11.12 20.50
CA LEU A 280 9.34 9.97 20.49
C LEU A 280 9.14 9.41 19.07
N ALA A 281 8.95 10.29 18.07
CA ALA A 281 8.83 9.87 16.69
C ALA A 281 10.07 9.12 16.18
N ALA A 282 11.27 9.66 16.45
CA ALA A 282 12.53 9.03 16.04
C ALA A 282 12.75 7.68 16.74
N ARG A 283 12.46 7.57 18.04
CA ARG A 283 12.53 6.29 18.76
C ARG A 283 11.54 5.27 18.21
N ARG A 284 10.29 5.66 17.95
CA ARG A 284 9.27 4.78 17.35
C ARG A 284 9.67 4.20 16.00
N VAL A 285 10.39 4.97 15.17
CA VAL A 285 10.92 4.49 13.88
C VAL A 285 12.12 3.55 14.09
N LEU A 286 12.96 3.81 15.10
CA LEU A 286 14.13 2.99 15.41
C LEU A 286 13.78 1.66 16.08
N ASP A 287 12.62 1.55 16.74
CA ASP A 287 12.12 0.30 17.30
C ASP A 287 11.93 -0.79 16.21
N ASP A 288 11.37 -0.40 15.04
CA ASP A 288 11.22 -1.28 13.88
C ASP A 288 11.28 -0.50 12.54
N PRO A 289 12.51 -0.24 12.03
CA PRO A 289 12.70 0.50 10.78
C PRO A 289 12.14 -0.24 9.56
N ARG A 290 12.07 -1.58 9.62
CA ARG A 290 11.58 -2.41 8.50
C ARG A 290 10.09 -2.24 8.32
N THR A 291 9.33 -2.22 9.42
CA THR A 291 7.91 -1.92 9.37
C THR A 291 7.66 -0.48 8.93
N ALA A 292 8.44 0.49 9.42
CA ALA A 292 8.34 1.88 8.97
C ALA A 292 8.59 2.04 7.46
N TRP A 293 9.64 1.40 6.92
CA TRP A 293 9.92 1.38 5.48
C TRP A 293 8.75 0.77 4.68
N ARG A 294 8.27 -0.41 5.07
CA ARG A 294 7.20 -1.13 4.34
C ARG A 294 5.89 -0.34 4.27
N GLN A 295 5.61 0.53 5.26
CA GLN A 295 4.43 1.40 5.22
C GLN A 295 4.48 2.42 4.08
N VAL A 296 5.68 2.78 3.62
CA VAL A 296 5.94 3.95 2.77
C VAL A 296 6.69 3.56 1.50
N SER A 297 7.13 2.31 1.34
CA SER A 297 8.00 1.86 0.25
C SER A 297 7.41 2.11 -1.15
N GLY A 298 6.08 2.06 -1.30
CA GLY A 298 5.40 2.41 -2.55
C GLY A 298 5.60 3.88 -2.96
N LEU A 299 5.80 4.78 -2.00
CA LEU A 299 6.11 6.19 -2.29
C LEU A 299 7.45 6.35 -2.98
N ALA A 300 8.46 5.54 -2.64
CA ALA A 300 9.78 5.65 -3.28
C ALA A 300 9.66 5.58 -4.81
N MET A 301 8.96 4.56 -5.30
CA MET A 301 8.74 4.38 -6.74
C MET A 301 7.87 5.48 -7.32
N THR A 302 6.78 5.83 -6.63
CA THR A 302 5.84 6.88 -7.06
C THR A 302 6.52 8.23 -7.22
N SER A 303 7.37 8.58 -6.26
CA SER A 303 8.16 9.80 -6.24
C SER A 303 9.24 9.81 -7.32
N PHE A 304 9.92 8.68 -7.52
CA PHE A 304 10.92 8.53 -8.58
C PHE A 304 10.27 8.70 -9.96
N VAL A 305 9.23 7.91 -10.23
CA VAL A 305 8.49 7.91 -11.50
C VAL A 305 7.82 9.26 -11.76
N GLY A 306 7.26 9.91 -10.73
CA GLY A 306 6.67 11.23 -10.86
C GLY A 306 7.62 12.30 -11.40
N VAL A 307 8.92 12.25 -11.06
CA VAL A 307 9.92 13.17 -11.64
C VAL A 307 10.10 12.91 -13.14
N PHE A 308 10.20 11.64 -13.55
CA PHE A 308 10.26 11.27 -14.96
C PHE A 308 9.00 11.68 -15.73
N GLY A 309 7.82 11.61 -15.11
CA GLY A 309 6.59 12.09 -15.72
C GLY A 309 6.55 13.58 -15.92
N GLY A 310 7.00 14.35 -14.93
CA GLY A 310 7.09 15.81 -15.05
C GLY A 310 8.03 16.21 -16.18
N VAL A 311 9.18 15.55 -16.27
CA VAL A 311 10.13 15.74 -17.38
C VAL A 311 9.55 15.28 -18.71
N GLY A 312 8.89 14.12 -18.75
CA GLY A 312 8.27 13.58 -19.96
C GLY A 312 7.16 14.47 -20.51
N LEU A 313 6.30 15.01 -19.64
CA LEU A 313 5.28 15.99 -20.01
C LEU A 313 5.90 17.32 -20.49
N ALA A 314 6.95 17.79 -19.81
CA ALA A 314 7.66 18.99 -20.23
C ALA A 314 8.30 18.81 -21.61
N LEU A 315 8.90 17.64 -21.86
CA LEU A 315 9.48 17.29 -23.15
C LEU A 315 8.41 17.15 -24.23
N SER A 316 7.29 16.49 -23.94
CA SER A 316 6.19 16.34 -24.90
C SER A 316 5.60 17.68 -25.35
N ASN A 317 5.59 18.67 -24.46
CA ASN A 317 5.13 20.03 -24.78
C ASN A 317 6.19 20.85 -25.52
N ALA A 318 7.48 20.58 -25.31
CA ALA A 318 8.58 21.28 -25.93
C ALA A 318 8.93 20.74 -27.33
N THR A 319 8.61 19.47 -27.61
CA THR A 319 8.92 18.82 -28.88
C THR A 319 7.74 18.92 -29.85
N GLU A 320 7.96 19.55 -31.00
CA GLU A 320 7.03 19.47 -32.13
C GLU A 320 7.19 18.12 -32.83
N ALA A 321 6.38 17.12 -32.47
CA ALA A 321 6.39 15.86 -33.19
C ALA A 321 5.72 16.02 -34.57
N SER A 322 6.41 15.52 -35.60
CA SER A 322 5.99 15.58 -37.00
C SER A 322 4.71 14.76 -37.27
N ASN A 323 4.51 13.69 -36.50
CA ASN A 323 3.36 12.81 -36.61
C ASN A 323 2.35 13.03 -35.47
N PRO A 324 1.04 13.14 -35.74
CA PRO A 324 0.00 13.27 -34.69
C PRO A 324 -0.02 12.10 -33.69
N GLN A 325 0.25 10.87 -34.16
CA GLN A 325 0.26 9.67 -33.32
C GLN A 325 1.36 9.70 -32.25
N GLU A 326 2.55 10.20 -32.59
CA GLU A 326 3.66 10.33 -31.65
C GLU A 326 3.38 11.38 -30.57
N ARG A 327 2.74 12.50 -30.94
CA ARG A 327 2.28 13.52 -29.99
C ARG A 327 1.28 12.95 -28.98
N TRP A 328 0.31 12.17 -29.43
CA TRP A 328 -0.67 11.53 -28.54
C TRP A 328 0.00 10.53 -27.61
N LEU A 329 0.93 9.71 -28.12
CA LEU A 329 1.64 8.74 -27.28
C LEU A 329 2.39 9.43 -26.14
N MET A 330 3.15 10.49 -26.42
CA MET A 330 3.92 11.20 -25.39
C MET A 330 3.00 11.87 -24.35
N ALA A 331 1.91 12.50 -24.79
CA ALA A 331 0.92 13.10 -23.89
C ALA A 331 0.19 12.04 -23.03
N ASP A 332 -0.20 10.93 -23.63
CA ASP A 332 -0.90 9.84 -22.98
C ASP A 332 -0.03 9.12 -21.95
N VAL A 333 1.26 8.93 -22.24
CA VAL A 333 2.23 8.37 -21.28
C VAL A 333 2.30 9.24 -20.03
N SER A 334 2.36 10.56 -20.19
CA SER A 334 2.39 11.49 -19.04
C SER A 334 1.10 11.46 -18.22
N THR A 335 -0.06 11.36 -18.88
CA THR A 335 -1.37 11.26 -18.23
C THR A 335 -1.51 9.93 -17.50
N GLY A 336 -1.09 8.83 -18.11
CA GLY A 336 -1.00 7.52 -17.47
C GLY A 336 -0.11 7.53 -16.23
N LEU A 337 0.98 8.31 -16.26
CA LEU A 337 1.85 8.47 -15.11
C LEU A 337 1.21 9.26 -13.97
N LEU A 338 0.51 10.36 -14.28
CA LEU A 338 -0.26 11.13 -13.29
C LEU A 338 -1.34 10.27 -12.63
N VAL A 339 -2.06 9.47 -13.41
CA VAL A 339 -3.07 8.53 -12.89
C VAL A 339 -2.42 7.50 -11.98
N THR A 340 -1.36 6.84 -12.45
CA THR A 340 -0.64 5.81 -11.67
C THR A 340 -0.08 6.38 -10.37
N MET A 341 0.48 7.58 -10.43
CA MET A 341 1.00 8.31 -9.27
C MET A 341 -0.11 8.63 -8.26
N THR A 342 -1.25 9.13 -8.73
CA THR A 342 -2.42 9.44 -7.89
C THR A 342 -2.95 8.18 -7.20
N VAL A 343 -3.16 7.10 -7.98
CA VAL A 343 -3.61 5.80 -7.47
C VAL A 343 -2.64 5.27 -6.40
N SER A 344 -1.33 5.35 -6.66
CA SER A 344 -0.32 4.90 -5.71
C SER A 344 -0.32 5.72 -4.41
N PHE A 345 -0.46 7.05 -4.48
CA PHE A 345 -0.59 7.88 -3.27
C PHE A 345 -1.83 7.52 -2.45
N VAL A 346 -2.96 7.26 -3.10
CA VAL A 346 -4.19 6.81 -2.41
C VAL A 346 -3.95 5.46 -1.73
N MET A 347 -3.29 4.50 -2.39
CA MET A 347 -2.96 3.20 -1.80
C MET A 347 -1.98 3.32 -0.63
N VAL A 348 -0.96 4.15 -0.75
CA VAL A 348 -0.03 4.43 0.35
C VAL A 348 -0.79 5.07 1.52
N ALA A 349 -1.62 6.08 1.27
CA ALA A 349 -2.40 6.73 2.32
C ALA A 349 -3.27 5.70 3.07
N CYS A 350 -3.94 4.81 2.33
CA CYS A 350 -4.70 3.71 2.91
C CYS A 350 -3.82 2.76 3.74
N SER A 351 -2.68 2.32 3.19
CA SER A 351 -1.72 1.46 3.87
C SER A 351 -1.19 2.09 5.16
N VAL A 352 -0.86 3.38 5.12
CA VAL A 352 -0.39 4.16 6.26
C VAL A 352 -1.48 4.26 7.32
N ALA A 353 -2.73 4.61 6.95
CA ALA A 353 -3.84 4.69 7.91
C ALA A 353 -4.04 3.37 8.66
N VAL A 354 -4.09 2.25 7.92
CA VAL A 354 -4.31 0.92 8.49
C VAL A 354 -3.14 0.46 9.36
N ASN A 355 -1.90 0.58 8.87
CA ASN A 355 -0.73 0.15 9.62
C ASN A 355 -0.49 1.03 10.86
N GLN A 356 -0.79 2.34 10.79
CA GLN A 356 -0.71 3.22 11.93
C GLN A 356 -1.79 2.91 12.97
N ALA A 357 -3.03 2.66 12.53
CA ALA A 357 -4.08 2.21 13.42
C ALA A 357 -3.70 0.91 14.15
N ALA A 358 -3.10 -0.05 13.45
CA ALA A 358 -2.61 -1.29 14.05
C ALA A 358 -1.49 -1.02 15.05
N ALA A 359 -0.52 -0.17 14.70
CA ALA A 359 0.59 0.17 15.58
C ALA A 359 0.15 0.93 16.84
N THR A 360 -0.88 1.77 16.74
CA THR A 360 -1.47 2.47 17.89
C THR A 360 -2.17 1.49 18.84
N LEU A 361 -2.90 0.50 18.31
CA LEU A 361 -3.52 -0.55 19.12
C LEU A 361 -2.47 -1.46 19.79
N ASP A 362 -1.45 -1.89 19.05
CA ASP A 362 -0.36 -2.73 19.57
C ASP A 362 0.38 -2.04 20.74
N ARG A 363 0.34 -0.70 20.81
CA ARG A 363 0.95 0.12 21.86
C ARG A 363 -0.06 0.73 22.83
N ALA A 364 -1.30 0.26 22.86
CA ALA A 364 -2.37 0.83 23.67
C ALA A 364 -1.98 0.90 25.16
N ALA A 365 -1.42 -0.16 25.73
CA ALA A 365 -0.94 -0.18 27.11
C ALA A 365 0.14 0.89 27.39
N VAL A 366 1.06 1.11 26.45
CA VAL A 366 2.10 2.15 26.56
C VAL A 366 1.47 3.54 26.49
N HIS A 367 0.45 3.71 25.64
CA HIS A 367 -0.27 4.97 25.56
C HIS A 367 -1.01 5.29 26.86
N VAL A 368 -1.68 4.32 27.46
CA VAL A 368 -2.33 4.47 28.78
C VAL A 368 -1.31 4.76 29.88
N ALA A 369 -0.16 4.09 29.87
CA ALA A 369 0.90 4.34 30.86
C ALA A 369 1.47 5.76 30.73
N MET A 370 1.72 6.25 29.51
CA MET A 370 2.19 7.62 29.29
C MET A 370 1.16 8.68 29.71
N ASP A 371 -0.12 8.42 29.45
CA ASP A 371 -1.22 9.29 29.88
C ASP A 371 -1.31 9.37 31.41
N ARG A 372 -1.17 8.22 32.10
CA ARG A 372 -1.07 8.16 33.57
C ARG A 372 0.17 8.87 34.13
N LEU A 373 1.24 8.99 33.35
CA LEU A 373 2.43 9.77 33.69
C LEU A 373 2.29 11.27 33.36
N GLY A 374 1.13 11.71 32.87
CA GLY A 374 0.83 13.10 32.57
C GLY A 374 1.24 13.57 31.17
N VAL A 375 1.58 12.66 30.25
CA VAL A 375 1.91 13.04 28.86
C VAL A 375 0.62 13.42 28.11
N PRO A 376 0.50 14.64 27.56
CA PRO A 376 -0.71 15.06 26.86
C PRO A 376 -0.99 14.18 25.62
N PRO A 377 -2.27 13.84 25.34
CA PRO A 377 -2.63 13.02 24.18
C PRO A 377 -2.25 13.67 22.84
N SER A 378 -2.20 15.01 22.79
CA SER A 378 -1.74 15.78 21.63
C SER A 378 -0.27 15.50 21.29
N VAL A 379 0.60 15.36 22.30
CA VAL A 379 2.02 15.03 22.12
C VAL A 379 2.18 13.61 21.57
N MET A 380 1.39 12.66 22.08
CA MET A 380 1.41 11.27 21.64
C MET A 380 0.94 11.10 20.20
N ALA A 381 -0.14 11.80 19.83
CA ALA A 381 -0.69 11.87 18.47
C ALA A 381 0.30 12.57 17.51
N GLU A 382 0.90 13.67 17.94
CA GLU A 382 1.89 14.40 17.15
C GLU A 382 3.13 13.54 16.87
N ALA A 383 3.64 12.83 17.89
CA ALA A 383 4.74 11.89 17.73
C ALA A 383 4.39 10.76 16.74
N ALA A 384 3.13 10.31 16.69
CA ALA A 384 2.71 9.26 15.77
C ALA A 384 2.72 9.79 14.33
N ARG A 385 2.10 10.95 14.13
CA ARG A 385 2.10 11.64 12.83
C ARG A 385 3.51 11.94 12.33
N ARG A 386 4.39 12.45 13.19
CA ARG A 386 5.78 12.76 12.83
C ARG A 386 6.61 11.53 12.50
N SER A 387 6.35 10.39 13.15
CA SER A 387 7.05 9.13 12.82
C SER A 387 6.80 8.70 11.37
N VAL A 388 5.54 8.82 10.91
CA VAL A 388 5.15 8.57 9.52
C VAL A 388 5.73 9.62 8.59
N MET A 389 5.48 10.89 8.88
CA MET A 389 5.87 11.99 8.00
C MET A 389 7.39 12.09 7.83
N SER A 390 8.15 11.84 8.90
CA SER A 390 9.61 11.75 8.81
C SER A 390 10.03 10.65 7.82
N THR A 391 9.35 9.50 7.83
CA THR A 391 9.65 8.42 6.89
C THR A 391 9.22 8.79 5.47
N VAL A 392 8.01 9.34 5.29
CA VAL A 392 7.49 9.83 4.00
C VAL A 392 8.45 10.83 3.36
N TRP A 393 8.83 11.90 4.06
CA TRP A 393 9.75 12.90 3.52
C TRP A 393 11.12 12.32 3.18
N SER A 394 11.61 11.38 3.98
CA SER A 394 12.93 10.76 3.74
C SER A 394 12.93 9.83 2.54
N VAL A 395 11.83 9.13 2.31
CA VAL A 395 11.68 8.17 1.21
C VAL A 395 11.29 8.90 -0.07
N ALA A 396 10.19 9.64 -0.04
CA ALA A 396 9.66 10.36 -1.19
C ALA A 396 10.63 11.45 -1.67
N GLY A 397 11.17 12.24 -0.73
CA GLY A 397 12.16 13.27 -1.06
C GLY A 397 13.49 12.69 -1.52
N GLY A 398 13.95 11.60 -0.89
CA GLY A 398 15.18 10.91 -1.31
C GLY A 398 15.07 10.38 -2.74
N SER A 399 13.99 9.65 -3.05
CA SER A 399 13.76 9.07 -4.37
C SER A 399 13.52 10.13 -5.45
N ALA A 400 12.77 11.19 -5.15
CA ALA A 400 12.57 12.31 -6.08
C ALA A 400 13.89 13.04 -6.36
N LEU A 401 14.73 13.27 -5.34
CA LEU A 401 16.03 13.90 -5.51
C LEU A 401 16.96 13.02 -6.36
N THR A 402 17.00 11.71 -6.12
CA THR A 402 17.79 10.79 -6.96
C THR A 402 17.34 10.82 -8.42
N ALA A 403 16.02 10.83 -8.68
CA ALA A 403 15.49 10.96 -10.04
C ALA A 403 15.86 12.32 -10.67
N ALA A 404 15.73 13.40 -9.92
CA ALA A 404 16.07 14.74 -10.40
C ALA A 404 17.56 14.90 -10.73
N VAL A 405 18.45 14.29 -9.94
CA VAL A 405 19.89 14.26 -10.22
C VAL A 405 20.19 13.47 -11.49
N LEU A 406 19.55 12.30 -11.65
CA LEU A 406 19.74 11.44 -12.82
C LEU A 406 19.31 12.13 -14.13
N VAL A 407 18.27 12.95 -14.06
CA VAL A 407 17.71 13.68 -15.22
C VAL A 407 18.12 15.16 -15.20
N SER A 408 19.12 15.54 -14.40
CA SER A 408 19.48 16.94 -14.14
C SER A 408 19.80 17.79 -15.37
N PRO A 409 20.48 17.29 -16.43
CA PRO A 409 20.71 18.08 -17.64
C PRO A 409 19.40 18.49 -18.34
N LEU A 410 18.39 17.60 -18.30
CA LEU A 410 17.10 17.82 -18.93
C LEU A 410 16.18 18.68 -18.02
N VAL A 411 16.17 18.38 -16.72
CA VAL A 411 15.35 19.09 -15.72
C VAL A 411 15.74 20.57 -15.66
N GLY A 412 17.03 20.88 -15.64
CA GLY A 412 17.51 22.26 -15.50
C GLY A 412 16.97 23.18 -16.59
N PHE A 413 17.00 22.74 -17.85
CA PHE A 413 16.46 23.50 -18.98
C PHE A 413 14.92 23.54 -18.97
N LEU A 414 14.27 22.39 -18.76
CA LEU A 414 12.82 22.24 -18.84
C LEU A 414 12.04 22.96 -17.73
N VAL A 415 12.65 23.16 -16.55
CA VAL A 415 12.05 23.97 -15.47
C VAL A 415 11.80 25.41 -15.89
N PHE A 416 12.65 25.99 -16.74
CA PHE A 416 12.48 27.35 -17.21
C PHE A 416 11.58 27.43 -18.44
N THR A 417 11.67 26.47 -19.36
CA THR A 417 10.91 26.51 -20.61
C THR A 417 9.48 25.97 -20.47
N GLN A 418 9.24 25.00 -19.59
CA GLN A 418 7.94 24.35 -19.39
C GLN A 418 7.60 24.25 -17.89
N PRO A 419 7.51 25.39 -17.17
CA PRO A 419 7.28 25.40 -15.72
C PRO A 419 5.93 24.80 -15.32
N VAL A 420 4.91 24.92 -16.18
CA VAL A 420 3.56 24.40 -15.92
C VAL A 420 3.57 22.86 -15.84
N ALA A 421 4.25 22.19 -16.77
CA ALA A 421 4.31 20.72 -16.82
C ALA A 421 4.95 20.13 -15.55
N ILE A 422 6.09 20.70 -15.13
CA ILE A 422 6.77 20.28 -13.90
C ILE A 422 5.95 20.66 -12.67
N GLY A 423 5.34 21.85 -12.68
CA GLY A 423 4.44 22.32 -11.64
C GLY A 423 3.27 21.37 -11.40
N THR A 424 2.66 20.80 -12.45
CA THR A 424 1.56 19.83 -12.32
C THR A 424 1.98 18.61 -11.50
N PHE A 425 3.13 18.00 -11.79
CA PHE A 425 3.62 16.85 -11.04
C PHE A 425 4.01 17.20 -9.60
N VAL A 426 4.59 18.38 -9.37
CA VAL A 426 4.88 18.88 -8.02
C VAL A 426 3.59 19.06 -7.21
N VAL A 427 2.53 19.62 -7.81
CA VAL A 427 1.23 19.79 -7.16
C VAL A 427 0.59 18.45 -6.83
N VAL A 428 0.56 17.51 -7.78
CA VAL A 428 0.02 16.16 -7.54
C VAL A 428 0.82 15.41 -6.47
N PHE A 429 2.15 15.57 -6.47
CA PHE A 429 3.00 15.02 -5.42
C PHE A 429 2.68 15.61 -4.05
N ALA A 430 2.58 16.94 -3.96
CA ALA A 430 2.28 17.63 -2.71
C ALA A 430 0.89 17.26 -2.18
N ALA A 431 -0.11 17.19 -3.08
CA ALA A 431 -1.45 16.70 -2.75
C ALA A 431 -1.40 15.25 -2.24
N GLY A 432 -0.65 14.37 -2.90
CA GLY A 432 -0.42 12.99 -2.48
C GLY A 432 0.25 12.87 -1.11
N VAL A 433 1.27 13.67 -0.81
CA VAL A 433 1.85 13.73 0.54
C VAL A 433 0.84 14.26 1.55
N GLY A 434 -0.01 15.22 1.15
CA GLY A 434 -1.13 15.73 1.93
C GLY A 434 -2.15 14.64 2.29
N THR A 435 -2.54 13.77 1.34
CA THR A 435 -3.47 12.66 1.61
C THR A 435 -2.85 11.64 2.58
N VAL A 436 -1.56 11.34 2.46
CA VAL A 436 -0.84 10.47 3.42
C VAL A 436 -0.79 11.11 4.81
N ARG A 437 -0.62 12.44 4.91
CA ARG A 437 -0.67 13.18 6.17
C ARG A 437 -2.06 13.11 6.81
N LEU A 438 -3.12 13.27 6.02
CA LEU A 438 -4.50 13.13 6.49
C LEU A 438 -4.80 11.70 6.96
N ALA A 439 -4.35 10.69 6.22
CA ALA A 439 -4.46 9.30 6.63
C ALA A 439 -3.78 9.03 7.99
N ALA A 440 -2.57 9.56 8.18
CA ALA A 440 -1.85 9.46 9.44
C ALA A 440 -2.56 10.19 10.59
N SER A 441 -3.21 11.33 10.31
CA SER A 441 -3.95 12.08 11.34
C SER A 441 -5.26 11.38 11.73
N VAL A 442 -5.98 10.78 10.78
CA VAL A 442 -7.16 9.95 11.05
C VAL A 442 -6.80 8.76 11.93
N ALA A 443 -5.69 8.08 11.65
CA ALA A 443 -5.22 7.00 12.52
C ALA A 443 -4.83 7.49 13.92
N ALA A 444 -4.22 8.67 14.04
CA ALA A 444 -3.86 9.26 15.33
C ALA A 444 -5.08 9.62 16.20
N ARG A 445 -6.27 9.83 15.61
CA ARG A 445 -7.53 10.03 16.36
C ARG A 445 -7.99 8.80 17.15
N LEU A 446 -7.39 7.63 16.93
CA LEU A 446 -7.64 6.45 17.76
C LEU A 446 -7.05 6.57 19.18
N VAL A 447 -6.09 7.48 19.41
CA VAL A 447 -5.48 7.67 20.73
C VAL A 447 -6.52 8.11 21.78
N PRO A 448 -7.32 9.17 21.56
CA PRO A 448 -8.43 9.53 22.44
C PRO A 448 -9.41 8.39 22.73
N ASP A 449 -9.81 7.61 21.71
CA ASP A 449 -10.75 6.49 21.89
C ASP A 449 -10.18 5.41 22.83
N ILE A 450 -8.89 5.13 22.72
CA ILE A 450 -8.18 4.18 23.59
C ILE A 450 -8.11 4.71 25.03
N LEU A 451 -7.81 6.00 25.20
CA LEU A 451 -7.72 6.62 26.52
C LEU A 451 -9.08 6.72 27.22
N ALA A 452 -10.17 6.84 26.46
CA ALA A 452 -11.53 6.82 27.00
C ALA A 452 -11.96 5.42 27.54
N HIS A 453 -11.30 4.35 27.11
CA HIS A 453 -11.62 2.97 27.52
C HIS A 453 -10.36 2.18 27.95
N PRO A 454 -9.66 2.62 29.02
CA PRO A 454 -8.36 2.07 29.39
C PRO A 454 -8.44 0.60 29.83
N SER A 455 -9.60 0.13 30.29
CA SER A 455 -9.85 -1.28 30.64
C SER A 455 -9.87 -2.24 29.45
N ARG A 456 -9.88 -1.74 28.21
CA ARG A 456 -9.70 -2.55 27.00
C ARG A 456 -8.24 -2.68 26.58
N ALA A 457 -7.35 -1.87 27.17
CA ALA A 457 -5.94 -1.77 26.79
C ALA A 457 -4.98 -2.38 27.83
N LEU A 458 -5.48 -2.60 29.05
CA LEU A 458 -4.82 -3.30 30.16
C LEU A 458 -5.49 -4.66 30.33
#